data_AF-A0A6G2DEJ0-F1
#
_entry.id   AF-A0A6G2DEJ0-F1
#
_cell.length_a   1.000
_cell.length_b   1.000
_cell.length_c   1.000
_cell.angle_alpha   90.00
_cell.angle_beta   90.00
_cell.angle_gamma   90.00
#
_symmetry.space_group_name_H-M   'P 1'
#
loop_
_entity.id
_entity.type
_entity.pdbx_description
1 polymer ?
#
loop_
_entity_poly.entity_id
_entity_poly.type
_entity_poly.pdbx_seq_one_letter_code
_entity_poly.pdbx_strand_id
1 'polypeptide(L)'
;ILNIIAGLLDATTGDIMLDGVRINDIPTNKRDVHTVFQSYALFPHMNVFENVAFPLRLRKIDKKEIEQRVAEVLKMVQLEGYEKRSIRKLSGGQRQRVAIARAIINQPRVVLLDEPLSALDLK
;
A
#
# COMPACT_ATOMS: atom_id res chain seq x y z
N ILE A 1 5.96 14.15 -10.49
CA ILE A 1 5.36 14.75 -9.26
C ILE A 1 5.22 13.70 -8.15
N LEU A 2 4.56 12.55 -8.37
CA LEU A 2 4.39 11.53 -7.32
C LEU A 2 5.71 11.09 -6.65
N ASN A 3 6.77 10.87 -7.44
CA ASN A 3 8.10 10.56 -6.89
C ASN A 3 8.66 11.66 -5.98
N ILE A 4 8.34 12.93 -6.25
CA ILE A 4 8.78 14.06 -5.42
C ILE A 4 8.00 14.07 -4.10
N ILE A 5 6.68 13.85 -4.14
CA ILE A 5 5.83 13.74 -2.93
C ILE A 5 6.25 12.54 -2.08
N ALA A 6 6.51 11.39 -2.71
CA ALA A 6 7.00 10.18 -2.04
C ALA A 6 8.40 10.35 -1.44
N GLY A 7 9.18 11.35 -1.87
CA GLY A 7 10.55 11.56 -1.42
C GLY A 7 11.57 10.69 -2.12
N LEU A 8 11.25 10.20 -3.32
CA LEU A 8 12.16 9.49 -4.22
C LEU A 8 12.96 10.44 -5.10
N LEU A 9 12.50 11.69 -5.24
CA LEU A 9 13.18 12.78 -5.95
C LEU A 9 13.03 14.07 -5.13
N ASP A 10 14.02 14.96 -5.22
CA ASP A 10 13.96 16.27 -4.58
C ASP A 10 13.28 17.30 -5.47
N ALA A 11 12.52 18.22 -4.87
CA ALA A 11 11.96 19.36 -5.57
C ALA A 11 13.07 20.39 -5.83
N THR A 12 13.24 20.82 -7.08
CA THR A 12 14.22 21.86 -7.42
C THR A 12 13.85 23.22 -6.82
N THR A 13 12.54 23.53 -6.77
CA THR A 13 11.99 24.74 -6.13
C THR A 13 10.61 24.43 -5.56
N GLY A 14 10.14 25.29 -4.64
CA GLY A 14 8.82 25.19 -4.01
C GLY A 14 8.76 24.23 -2.82
N ASP A 15 7.61 24.23 -2.14
CA ASP A 15 7.39 23.50 -0.91
C ASP A 15 6.28 22.45 -1.06
N ILE A 16 6.50 21.29 -0.45
CA ILE A 16 5.53 20.21 -0.36
C ILE A 16 4.96 20.24 1.05
N MET A 17 3.65 20.45 1.15
CA MET A 17 2.94 20.55 2.43
C MET A 17 2.06 19.32 2.62
N LEU A 18 2.15 18.69 3.79
CA LEU A 18 1.25 17.62 4.25
C LEU A 18 0.66 18.04 5.59
N ASP A 19 -0.67 18.22 5.64
CA ASP A 19 -1.39 18.74 6.82
C ASP A 19 -0.77 20.03 7.39
N GLY A 20 -0.35 20.95 6.52
CA GLY A 20 0.28 22.22 6.91
C GLY A 20 1.74 22.10 7.36
N VAL A 21 2.35 20.91 7.31
CA VAL A 21 3.77 20.69 7.61
C VAL A 21 4.56 20.56 6.31
N ARG A 22 5.67 21.30 6.18
CA ARG A 22 6.60 21.18 5.05
C ARG A 22 7.39 19.88 5.14
N ILE A 23 7.37 19.06 4.09
CA ILE A 23 7.96 17.70 4.09
C ILE A 23 9.15 17.51 3.16
N ASN A 24 9.66 18.56 2.50
CA ASN A 24 10.76 18.48 1.53
C ASN A 24 11.98 17.70 2.07
N ASP A 25 12.36 17.96 3.32
CA ASP A 25 13.59 17.42 3.92
C ASP A 25 13.37 16.12 4.70
N ILE A 26 12.14 15.58 4.71
CA ILE A 26 11.85 14.32 5.38
C ILE A 26 12.32 13.17 4.48
N PRO A 27 13.21 12.26 4.95
CA PRO A 27 13.63 11.10 4.17
C PRO A 27 12.44 10.20 3.79
N THR A 28 12.50 9.55 2.62
CA THR A 28 11.43 8.70 2.07
C THR A 28 10.85 7.72 3.10
N ASN A 29 11.70 7.06 3.89
CA ASN A 29 11.32 6.04 4.88
C ASN A 29 10.66 6.61 6.14
N LYS A 30 10.72 7.94 6.34
CA LYS A 30 10.11 8.67 7.45
C LYS A 30 8.90 9.50 7.01
N ARG A 31 8.62 9.59 5.71
CA ARG A 31 7.43 10.26 5.20
C ARG A 31 6.19 9.41 5.50
N ASP A 32 5.14 10.06 5.97
CA ASP A 32 3.84 9.43 6.22
C ASP A 32 3.02 9.32 4.92
N VAL A 33 3.65 8.70 3.92
CA VAL A 33 3.13 8.53 2.57
C VAL A 33 3.46 7.13 2.11
N HIS A 34 2.48 6.42 1.54
CA HIS A 34 2.68 5.10 0.95
C HIS A 34 2.36 5.12 -0.54
N THR A 35 3.27 4.56 -1.35
CA THR A 35 3.09 4.49 -2.81
C THR A 35 2.69 3.08 -3.24
N VAL A 36 1.64 2.98 -4.06
CA VAL A 36 1.27 1.78 -4.81
C VAL A 36 1.76 1.97 -6.24
N PHE A 37 2.70 1.11 -6.66
CA PHE A 37 3.29 1.12 -8.00
C PHE A 37 2.51 0.23 -8.99
N GLN A 38 2.72 0.48 -10.28
CA GLN A 38 2.10 -0.21 -11.42
C GLN A 38 2.30 -1.74 -11.42
N SER A 39 3.46 -2.24 -10.95
CA SER A 39 3.74 -3.69 -10.86
C SER A 39 3.10 -4.37 -9.63
N TYR A 40 2.36 -3.60 -8.80
CA TYR A 40 1.81 -3.96 -7.49
C TYR A 40 2.82 -4.40 -6.43
N ALA A 41 4.06 -4.69 -6.83
CA ALA A 41 5.18 -5.17 -6.02
C ALA A 41 4.76 -6.22 -4.98
N LEU A 42 3.80 -7.09 -5.32
CA LEU A 42 3.33 -8.14 -4.42
C LEU A 42 4.38 -9.25 -4.34
N PHE A 43 4.54 -9.83 -3.16
CA PHE A 43 5.45 -10.95 -2.95
C PHE A 43 4.81 -12.23 -3.50
N PRO A 44 5.31 -12.79 -4.62
CA PRO A 44 4.63 -13.86 -5.35
C PRO A 44 4.71 -15.24 -4.66
N HIS A 45 5.55 -15.35 -3.63
CA HIS A 45 5.72 -16.53 -2.79
C HIS A 45 4.85 -16.47 -1.52
N MET A 46 4.20 -15.34 -1.26
CA MET A 46 3.30 -15.13 -0.13
C MET A 46 1.83 -15.23 -0.57
N ASN A 47 0.93 -15.55 0.35
CA ASN A 47 -0.52 -15.46 0.16
C ASN A 47 -1.04 -14.02 0.40
N VAL A 48 -2.35 -13.81 0.23
CA VAL A 48 -2.99 -12.50 0.44
C VAL A 48 -2.74 -11.96 1.84
N PHE A 49 -3.00 -12.76 2.87
CA PHE A 49 -2.80 -12.37 4.27
C PHE A 49 -1.35 -11.94 4.54
N GLU A 50 -0.39 -12.74 4.10
CA GLU A 50 1.04 -12.48 4.29
C GLU A 50 1.49 -11.20 3.58
N ASN A 51 0.99 -10.95 2.37
CA ASN A 51 1.26 -9.70 1.66
C ASN A 51 0.75 -8.48 2.43
N VAL A 52 -0.50 -8.52 2.90
CA VAL A 52 -1.14 -7.39 3.61
C VAL A 52 -0.55 -7.21 5.00
N ALA A 53 -0.23 -8.30 5.71
CA ALA A 53 0.34 -8.29 7.05
C ALA A 53 1.82 -7.87 7.10
N PHE A 54 2.54 -7.93 5.97
CA PHE A 54 3.99 -7.71 5.92
C PHE A 54 4.44 -6.40 6.58
N PRO A 55 3.83 -5.23 6.33
CA PRO A 55 4.23 -3.97 6.96
C PRO A 55 4.04 -3.97 8.49
N LEU A 56 2.98 -4.61 8.99
CA LEU A 56 2.71 -4.72 10.43
C LEU A 56 3.73 -5.64 11.12
N ARG A 57 4.13 -6.74 10.45
CA ARG A 57 5.19 -7.64 10.95
C ARG A 57 6.54 -6.93 11.08
N LEU A 58 6.90 -6.08 10.11
CA LEU A 58 8.12 -5.26 10.19
C LEU A 58 8.09 -4.29 11.39
N ARG A 59 6.90 -3.79 11.73
CA ARG A 59 6.67 -2.95 12.92
C ARG A 59 6.54 -3.74 14.22
N LYS A 60 6.68 -5.08 14.19
CA LYS A 60 6.57 -5.98 15.34
C LYS A 60 5.25 -5.83 16.12
N ILE A 61 4.16 -5.56 15.39
CA ILE A 61 2.81 -5.52 15.96
C ILE A 61 2.39 -6.91 16.44
N ASP A 62 1.58 -6.97 17.50
CA ASP A 62 1.09 -8.23 18.06
C ASP A 62 0.31 -9.05 17.02
N LYS A 63 0.43 -10.38 17.10
CA LYS A 63 -0.17 -11.29 16.12
C LYS A 63 -1.70 -11.16 16.07
N LYS A 64 -2.37 -11.04 17.23
CA LYS A 64 -3.83 -10.91 17.30
C LYS A 64 -4.30 -9.61 16.66
N GLU A 65 -3.55 -8.54 16.90
CA GLU A 65 -3.80 -7.23 16.30
C GLU A 65 -3.57 -7.26 14.78
N ILE A 66 -2.54 -7.96 14.29
CA ILE A 66 -2.32 -8.18 12.85
C ILE A 66 -3.52 -8.89 12.22
N GLU A 67 -3.99 -9.98 12.84
CA GLU A 67 -5.13 -10.74 12.32
C GLU A 67 -6.39 -9.89 12.21
N GLN A 68 -6.68 -9.08 13.24
CA GLN A 68 -7.81 -8.17 13.24
C GLN A 68 -7.69 -7.10 12.13
N ARG A 69 -6.57 -6.38 12.07
CA ARG A 69 -6.37 -5.30 11.10
C ARG A 69 -6.40 -5.81 9.66
N VAL A 70 -5.82 -6.99 9.40
CA VAL A 70 -5.84 -7.59 8.07
C VAL A 70 -7.27 -7.96 7.66
N ALA A 71 -8.06 -8.53 8.57
CA ALA A 71 -9.46 -8.86 8.30
C ALA A 71 -10.29 -7.60 7.96
N GLU A 72 -10.14 -6.53 8.75
CA GLU A 72 -10.81 -5.25 8.52
C GLU A 72 -10.46 -4.65 7.15
N VAL A 73 -9.17 -4.65 6.79
CA VAL A 73 -8.71 -4.07 5.52
C VAL A 73 -9.13 -4.93 4.33
N LEU A 74 -9.08 -6.25 4.42
CA LEU A 74 -9.54 -7.13 3.35
C LEU A 74 -11.04 -6.98 3.10
N LYS A 75 -11.83 -6.75 4.15
CA LYS A 75 -13.25 -6.41 4.02
C LYS A 75 -13.45 -5.09 3.27
N MET A 76 -12.69 -4.04 3.60
CA MET A 76 -12.76 -2.74 2.91
C MET A 76 -12.47 -2.84 1.42
N VAL A 77 -11.54 -3.72 1.01
CA VAL A 77 -11.21 -3.93 -0.41
C VAL A 77 -11.96 -5.08 -1.07
N GLN A 78 -13.06 -5.57 -0.47
CA GLN A 78 -13.89 -6.65 -1.02
C GLN A 78 -13.10 -7.93 -1.35
N LEU A 79 -12.24 -8.35 -0.42
CA LEU A 79 -11.44 -9.58 -0.49
C LEU A 79 -11.54 -10.41 0.80
N GLU A 80 -12.62 -10.23 1.57
CA GLU A 80 -12.95 -11.12 2.69
C GLU A 80 -13.04 -12.59 2.21
N GLY A 81 -12.40 -13.51 2.94
CA GLY A 81 -12.32 -14.94 2.56
C GLY A 81 -11.19 -15.28 1.57
N TYR A 82 -10.38 -14.30 1.17
CA TYR A 82 -9.25 -14.52 0.24
C TYR A 82 -7.91 -14.66 0.96
N GLU A 83 -7.87 -14.59 2.29
CA GLU A 83 -6.68 -14.50 3.15
C GLU A 83 -5.62 -15.55 2.77
N LYS A 84 -6.06 -16.79 2.56
CA LYS A 84 -5.19 -17.94 2.28
C LYS A 84 -4.90 -18.15 0.79
N ARG A 85 -5.48 -17.36 -0.11
CA ARG A 85 -5.28 -17.53 -1.56
C ARG A 85 -3.87 -17.08 -1.96
N SER A 86 -3.25 -17.82 -2.86
CA SER A 86 -1.99 -17.42 -3.48
C SER A 86 -2.20 -16.23 -4.41
N ILE A 87 -1.28 -15.27 -4.39
CA ILE A 87 -1.31 -14.10 -5.30
C ILE A 87 -1.34 -14.51 -6.78
N ARG A 88 -0.70 -15.64 -7.13
CA ARG A 88 -0.66 -16.16 -8.50
C ARG A 88 -2.03 -16.61 -9.02
N LYS A 89 -2.98 -16.89 -8.13
CA LYS A 89 -4.35 -17.32 -8.47
C LYS A 89 -5.35 -16.15 -8.55
N LEU A 90 -4.90 -14.92 -8.31
CA LEU A 90 -5.75 -13.73 -8.33
C LEU A 90 -5.82 -13.10 -9.72
N SER A 91 -6.97 -12.54 -10.08
CA SER A 91 -7.09 -11.67 -11.26
C SER A 91 -6.28 -10.38 -11.10
N GLY A 92 -6.08 -9.63 -12.19
CA GLY A 92 -5.40 -8.32 -12.16
C GLY A 92 -6.01 -7.36 -11.14
N GLY A 93 -7.33 -7.12 -11.23
CA GLY A 93 -8.05 -6.28 -10.27
C GLY A 93 -8.00 -6.81 -8.82
N GLN A 94 -8.00 -8.13 -8.61
CA GLN A 94 -7.81 -8.69 -7.27
C GLN A 94 -6.40 -8.40 -6.73
N ARG A 95 -5.36 -8.55 -7.55
CA ARG A 95 -3.97 -8.19 -7.15
C ARG A 95 -3.86 -6.71 -6.82
N GLN A 96 -4.48 -5.84 -7.61
CA GLN A 96 -4.54 -4.41 -7.32
C GLN A 96 -5.17 -4.13 -5.95
N ARG A 97 -6.30 -4.77 -5.63
CA ARG A 97 -6.96 -4.61 -4.32
C ARG A 97 -6.12 -5.13 -3.16
N VAL A 98 -5.33 -6.19 -3.35
CA VAL A 98 -4.34 -6.63 -2.36
C VAL A 98 -3.23 -5.59 -2.17
N ALA A 99 -2.75 -4.96 -3.24
CA ALA A 99 -1.72 -3.93 -3.16
C ALA A 99 -2.23 -2.68 -2.42
N ILE A 100 -3.47 -2.28 -2.69
CA ILE A 100 -4.16 -1.19 -1.98
C ILE A 100 -4.31 -1.55 -0.50
N ALA A 101 -4.80 -2.75 -0.18
CA ALA A 101 -4.89 -3.24 1.20
C ALA A 101 -3.55 -3.15 1.94
N ARG A 102 -2.47 -3.62 1.32
CA ARG A 102 -1.12 -3.53 1.88
C ARG A 102 -0.64 -2.09 2.08
N ALA A 103 -1.07 -1.14 1.24
CA ALA A 103 -0.72 0.27 1.39
C ALA A 103 -1.48 0.93 2.55
N ILE A 104 -2.76 0.62 2.74
CA ILE A 104 -3.62 1.25 3.76
C ILE A 104 -3.57 0.58 5.14
N ILE A 105 -2.99 -0.62 5.26
CA ILE A 105 -2.94 -1.39 6.54
C ILE A 105 -2.29 -0.62 7.71
N ASN A 106 -1.37 0.29 7.41
CA ASN A 106 -0.70 1.14 8.40
C ASN A 106 -1.44 2.45 8.68
N GLN A 107 -2.61 2.66 8.07
CA GLN A 107 -3.40 3.89 8.12
C GLN A 107 -2.53 5.14 7.83
N PRO A 108 -1.80 5.17 6.69
CA PRO A 108 -0.99 6.34 6.34
C PRO A 108 -1.90 7.55 6.11
N ARG A 109 -1.37 8.76 6.31
CA ARG A 109 -2.11 9.99 6.00
C ARG A 109 -2.46 10.11 4.52
N VAL A 110 -1.54 9.69 3.65
CA VAL A 110 -1.73 9.75 2.19
C VAL A 110 -1.26 8.45 1.54
N VAL A 111 -2.08 7.96 0.61
CA VAL A 111 -1.70 6.91 -0.34
C VAL A 111 -1.55 7.51 -1.73
N LEU A 112 -0.40 7.32 -2.34
CA LEU A 112 -0.11 7.67 -3.72
C LEU A 112 -0.36 6.47 -4.61
N LEU A 113 -1.23 6.62 -5.59
CA LEU A 113 -1.54 5.58 -6.55
C LEU A 113 -0.96 5.98 -7.91
N ASP A 114 0.04 5.23 -8.37
CA ASP A 114 0.58 5.40 -9.72
C ASP A 114 -0.08 4.37 -10.63
N GLU A 115 -0.92 4.85 -11.56
CA GLU A 115 -1.66 3.99 -12.50
C GLU A 115 -2.45 2.83 -11.85
N PRO A 116 -3.24 3.08 -10.78
CA PRO A 116 -3.87 1.99 -10.04
C PRO A 116 -4.80 1.16 -10.93
N LEU A 117 -5.56 1.82 -11.81
CA LEU A 117 -6.66 1.21 -12.58
C LEU A 117 -6.23 0.66 -13.94
N SER A 118 -4.95 0.70 -14.31
CA SER A 118 -4.49 0.25 -15.64
C SER A 118 -4.72 -1.25 -15.90
N ALA A 119 -4.89 -2.07 -14.85
CA ALA A 119 -5.25 -3.48 -15.01
C ALA A 119 -6.76 -3.76 -14.95
N LEU A 120 -7.59 -2.73 -14.78
CA LEU A 120 -9.04 -2.78 -15.00
C LEU A 120 -9.30 -2.36 -16.45
N ASP A 121 -8.92 -3.19 -17.41
CA ASP A 121 -9.44 -3.01 -18.77
C ASP A 121 -10.95 -3.28 -18.74
N LEU A 122 -11.72 -2.23 -19.07
CA LEU A 122 -13.17 -2.21 -19.20
C LEU A 122 -13.57 -3.13 -20.37
N LYS A 123 -14.33 -4.19 -20.07
CA LYS A 123 -15.16 -4.89 -21.05
C LYS A 123 -16.63 -4.69 -20.70
#